data_AF-A0A7W1KFX9-F1
#
_entry.id   AF-A0A7W1KFX9-F1
#
_cell.length_a   1.000
_cell.length_b   1.000
_cell.length_c   1.000
_cell.angle_alpha   90.00
_cell.angle_beta   90.00
_cell.angle_gamma   90.00
#
_symmetry.space_group_name_H-M   'P 1'
#
loop_
_entity.id
_entity.type
_entity.pdbx_description
1 polymer ?
#
loop_
_entity_poly.entity_id
_entity_poly.type
_entity_poly.pdbx_seq_one_letter_code
_entity_poly.pdbx_strand_id
1 'polypeptide(L)'
;MEQLATREELKHEGIYADTYFIDRGNTEKEARQLLEQRSQLPTVEVARQERIDNARTALMEALTASGHLSRVEISGTLEDINNQILTRLLNGWDENLPFHEKERRFAELCNELVIQKVHVLIVQGELPEDLAVTEISDYPMCLDEDTAAALGYRSSNQKGMVRSTHLIDEGDGIYTRLIEQPSRSNGTNSTIKFFQSAGIKIEENAPDLSALRAPFLYRVSDYKHGVVDIMCLLDRHTGPDVIYGDTGELANIHAPYESLREESSRREREIECYIEDLASLETQLDYLTTSGDISYSERTELFKSEVRRILAAVCTLDPSYAQDTFGKETAPYFYEAALMTSSGNSRGAQELLSATEHLQETITFCGVSISVSEAQEKGVALNSYLQLVEKGRNAWKWKKGECIVAQCPSKPKRVEIGPCKVCRSCQDIFDSGNDPKNVYGSSDMKKGQDKHKESDWQRIKREDQENRVLQRKQRELAVAMKYQNMRLARRGQLAKSA
;
A
#
# COMPACT_ATOMS: atom_id res chain seq x y z
N MET A 1 30.25 10.93 -7.62
CA MET A 1 30.73 9.54 -7.78
C MET A 1 31.04 9.04 -6.38
N GLU A 2 29.99 8.69 -5.65
CA GLU A 2 30.12 8.12 -4.31
C GLU A 2 30.62 6.68 -4.39
N GLN A 3 31.52 6.35 -3.48
CA GLN A 3 32.20 5.06 -3.42
C GLN A 3 31.17 3.95 -3.20
N LEU A 4 31.11 3.03 -4.16
CA LEU A 4 30.34 1.79 -4.05
C LEU A 4 30.95 0.94 -2.93
N ALA A 5 30.10 0.46 -2.04
CA ALA A 5 30.51 -0.41 -0.94
C ALA A 5 31.22 -1.66 -1.47
N THR A 6 32.26 -2.09 -0.78
CA THR A 6 33.12 -3.24 -1.12
C THR A 6 32.63 -4.52 -0.43
N ARG A 7 33.04 -5.69 -0.94
CA ARG A 7 32.74 -7.02 -0.38
C ARG A 7 33.12 -7.19 1.11
N GLU A 8 34.05 -6.38 1.62
CA GLU A 8 34.41 -6.35 3.05
C GLU A 8 33.41 -5.57 3.91
N GLU A 9 32.74 -4.55 3.35
CA GLU A 9 31.72 -3.76 4.06
C GLU A 9 30.44 -4.57 4.28
N LEU A 10 30.01 -5.42 3.33
CA LEU A 10 28.84 -6.27 3.56
C LEU A 10 29.09 -7.48 4.47
N LYS A 11 30.33 -7.97 4.54
CA LYS A 11 30.74 -8.88 5.61
C LYS A 11 30.77 -8.17 6.97
N HIS A 12 31.13 -6.89 6.99
CA HIS A 12 30.98 -6.03 8.16
C HIS A 12 29.51 -5.74 8.51
N GLU A 13 28.61 -5.78 7.53
CA GLU A 13 27.15 -5.68 7.71
C GLU A 13 26.46 -7.05 7.89
N GLY A 14 27.20 -8.16 8.07
CA GLY A 14 26.60 -9.46 8.44
C GLY A 14 25.83 -10.20 7.32
N ILE A 15 26.01 -9.82 6.05
CA ILE A 15 25.43 -10.53 4.90
C ILE A 15 26.37 -11.62 4.40
N TYR A 16 25.93 -12.87 4.48
CA TYR A 16 26.62 -14.05 3.99
C TYR A 16 26.00 -14.48 2.66
N ALA A 17 26.38 -13.82 1.58
CA ALA A 17 25.92 -14.17 0.23
C ALA A 17 26.61 -15.40 -0.37
N ASP A 18 27.58 -15.95 0.34
CA ASP A 18 28.33 -17.12 -0.08
C ASP A 18 27.60 -18.39 0.39
N THR A 19 26.59 -18.84 -0.36
CA THR A 19 26.01 -20.18 -0.23
C THR A 19 26.97 -21.25 -0.77
N TYR A 20 28.28 -21.14 -0.52
CA TYR A 20 29.30 -22.05 -1.07
C TYR A 20 29.09 -23.52 -0.69
N PHE A 21 28.32 -23.77 0.37
CA PHE A 21 27.94 -25.13 0.79
C PHE A 21 26.72 -25.69 0.05
N ILE A 22 26.02 -24.87 -0.75
CA ILE A 22 24.82 -25.24 -1.47
C ILE A 22 25.15 -25.41 -2.95
N ASP A 23 25.18 -26.66 -3.39
CA ASP A 23 25.33 -27.00 -4.80
C ASP A 23 24.04 -26.67 -5.56
N ARG A 24 24.04 -25.51 -6.24
CA ARG A 24 22.88 -25.05 -7.03
C ARG A 24 22.56 -26.00 -8.18
N GLY A 25 23.58 -26.58 -8.84
CA GLY A 25 23.37 -27.53 -9.93
C GLY A 25 22.65 -28.80 -9.47
N ASN A 26 23.04 -29.34 -8.31
CA ASN A 26 22.32 -30.46 -7.70
C ASN A 26 20.92 -30.06 -7.22
N THR A 27 20.73 -28.84 -6.71
CA THR A 27 19.42 -28.33 -6.29
C THR A 27 18.46 -28.18 -7.48
N GLU A 28 18.93 -27.67 -8.61
CA GLU A 28 18.13 -27.60 -9.84
C GLU A 28 17.78 -28.98 -10.38
N LYS A 29 18.70 -29.94 -10.30
CA LYS A 29 18.44 -31.33 -10.70
C LYS A 29 17.34 -31.96 -9.83
N GLU A 30 17.40 -31.76 -8.52
CA GLU A 30 16.39 -32.21 -7.57
C GLU A 30 15.02 -31.56 -7.84
N ALA A 31 14.98 -30.25 -8.07
CA ALA A 31 13.76 -29.53 -8.45
C ALA A 31 13.13 -30.09 -9.73
N ARG A 32 13.93 -30.41 -10.76
CA ARG A 32 13.43 -31.05 -12.00
C ARG A 32 12.84 -32.43 -11.73
N GLN A 33 13.50 -33.25 -10.91
CA GLN A 33 12.99 -34.58 -10.54
C GLN A 33 11.64 -34.48 -9.81
N LEU A 34 11.48 -33.52 -8.90
CA LEU A 34 10.21 -33.29 -8.21
C LEU A 34 9.09 -32.87 -9.19
N LEU A 35 9.39 -31.99 -10.15
CA LEU A 35 8.42 -31.59 -11.18
C LEU A 35 8.01 -32.76 -12.09
N GLU A 36 8.93 -33.67 -12.41
CA GLU A 36 8.66 -34.88 -13.19
C GLU A 36 7.79 -35.88 -12.41
N GLN A 37 7.98 -35.96 -11.09
CA GLN A 37 7.29 -36.90 -10.21
C GLN A 37 6.01 -36.33 -9.59
N ARG A 38 5.68 -35.06 -9.87
CA ARG A 38 4.58 -34.34 -9.19
C ARG A 38 3.23 -35.05 -9.22
N SER A 39 2.92 -35.75 -10.31
CA SER A 39 1.66 -36.49 -10.47
C SER A 39 1.52 -37.70 -9.55
N GLN A 40 2.62 -38.11 -8.91
CA GLN A 40 2.69 -39.25 -7.99
C GLN A 40 2.70 -38.79 -6.52
N LEU A 41 2.82 -37.48 -6.26
CA LEU A 41 2.86 -36.96 -4.91
C LEU A 41 1.44 -36.96 -4.29
N PRO A 42 1.31 -37.35 -3.01
CA PRO A 42 0.02 -37.33 -2.35
C PRO A 42 -0.50 -35.89 -2.22
N THR A 43 -1.79 -35.71 -2.49
CA THR A 43 -2.46 -34.44 -2.23
C THR A 43 -2.50 -34.19 -0.72
N VAL A 44 -1.84 -33.12 -0.26
CA VAL A 44 -1.89 -32.70 1.14
C VAL A 44 -3.14 -31.82 1.32
N GLU A 45 -3.92 -32.10 2.36
CA GLU A 45 -5.07 -31.27 2.71
C GLU A 45 -4.59 -29.89 3.17
N VAL A 46 -5.09 -28.83 2.53
CA VAL A 46 -4.74 -27.45 2.87
C VAL A 46 -5.40 -27.08 4.20
N ALA A 47 -4.57 -26.81 5.21
CA ALA A 47 -5.04 -26.44 6.54
C ALA A 47 -5.85 -25.13 6.51
N ARG A 48 -6.84 -25.01 7.39
CA ARG A 48 -7.67 -23.78 7.48
C ARG A 48 -6.82 -22.52 7.72
N GLN A 49 -5.78 -22.61 8.54
CA GLN A 49 -4.90 -21.47 8.82
C GLN A 49 -4.19 -20.98 7.55
N GLU A 50 -3.77 -21.90 6.68
CA GLU A 50 -3.14 -21.55 5.42
C GLU A 50 -4.08 -20.76 4.50
N ARG A 51 -5.37 -21.12 4.46
CA ARG A 51 -6.38 -20.36 3.70
C ARG A 51 -6.55 -18.94 4.23
N ILE A 52 -6.53 -18.78 5.55
CA ILE A 52 -6.58 -17.46 6.20
C ILE A 52 -5.34 -16.64 5.82
N ASP A 53 -4.15 -17.23 5.86
CA ASP A 53 -2.90 -16.54 5.54
C ASP A 53 -2.81 -16.17 4.04
N ASN A 54 -3.31 -17.05 3.16
CA ASN A 54 -3.42 -16.80 1.73
C ASN A 54 -4.42 -15.66 1.44
N ALA A 55 -5.60 -15.68 2.08
CA ALA A 55 -6.60 -14.62 1.96
C ALA A 55 -6.05 -13.27 2.45
N ARG A 56 -5.35 -13.26 3.59
CA ARG A 56 -4.67 -12.07 4.13
C ARG A 56 -3.66 -11.52 3.14
N THR A 57 -2.78 -12.38 2.63
CA THR A 57 -1.74 -11.99 1.67
C THR A 57 -2.37 -11.43 0.39
N ALA A 58 -3.36 -12.12 -0.19
CA ALA A 58 -4.03 -11.68 -1.42
C ALA A 58 -4.69 -10.30 -1.27
N LEU A 59 -5.40 -10.06 -0.17
CA LEU A 59 -6.05 -8.76 0.08
C LEU A 59 -5.02 -7.66 0.34
N MET A 60 -4.03 -7.91 1.20
CA MET A 60 -3.05 -6.89 1.54
C MET A 60 -2.09 -6.55 0.40
N GLU A 61 -1.74 -7.53 -0.43
CA GLU A 61 -0.94 -7.29 -1.64
C GLU A 61 -1.69 -6.44 -2.66
N ALA A 62 -3.02 -6.59 -2.77
CA ALA A 62 -3.83 -5.75 -3.63
C ALA A 62 -4.04 -4.34 -3.03
N LEU A 63 -4.22 -4.23 -1.71
CA LEU A 63 -4.47 -2.94 -1.04
C LEU A 63 -3.26 -2.01 -0.98
N THR A 64 -2.05 -2.55 -0.97
CA THR A 64 -0.83 -1.79 -0.70
C THR A 64 0.18 -1.87 -1.84
N ALA A 65 0.62 -0.72 -2.33
CA ALA A 65 1.71 -0.64 -3.32
C ALA A 65 3.04 -1.10 -2.75
N SER A 66 3.35 -0.61 -1.55
CA SER A 66 4.61 -0.76 -0.82
C SER A 66 4.33 -0.54 0.68
N GLY A 67 5.32 -0.78 1.54
CA GLY A 67 5.21 -0.43 2.96
C GLY A 67 4.15 -1.24 3.70
N HIS A 68 3.98 -2.51 3.32
CA HIS A 68 3.30 -3.52 4.09
C HIS A 68 4.21 -4.74 4.27
N LEU A 69 4.22 -5.31 5.47
CA LEU A 69 4.94 -6.51 5.83
C LEU A 69 3.94 -7.65 6.01
N SER A 70 3.92 -8.58 5.06
CA SER A 70 3.20 -9.85 5.22
C SER A 70 4.00 -10.77 6.14
N ARG A 71 3.29 -11.51 6.99
CA ARG A 71 3.85 -12.46 7.94
C ARG A 71 3.05 -13.75 7.93
N VAL A 72 3.74 -14.87 7.72
CA VAL A 72 3.18 -16.22 7.74
C VAL A 72 3.98 -17.07 8.72
N GLU A 73 3.29 -17.84 9.56
CA GLU A 73 3.88 -18.76 10.52
C GLU A 73 3.33 -20.16 10.28
N ILE A 74 4.23 -21.13 10.10
CA ILE A 74 3.86 -22.53 9.89
C ILE A 74 4.59 -23.34 10.95
N SER A 75 3.83 -23.94 11.87
CA SER A 75 4.38 -24.73 12.97
C SER A 75 4.09 -26.22 12.79
N GLY A 76 5.05 -27.07 13.16
CA GLY A 76 4.94 -28.52 13.03
C GLY A 76 6.30 -29.21 13.14
N THR A 77 6.37 -30.47 12.73
CA THR A 77 7.67 -31.10 12.50
C THR A 77 8.35 -30.46 11.29
N LEU A 78 9.69 -30.49 11.23
CA LEU A 78 10.40 -29.95 10.08
C LEU A 78 9.96 -30.61 8.76
N GLU A 79 9.66 -31.91 8.79
CA GLU A 79 9.17 -32.67 7.63
C GLU A 79 7.79 -32.16 7.17
N ASP A 80 6.85 -31.96 8.11
CA ASP A 80 5.50 -31.47 7.79
C ASP A 80 5.55 -30.08 7.15
N ILE A 81 6.33 -29.17 7.74
CA ILE A 81 6.50 -27.79 7.24
C ILE A 81 7.07 -27.82 5.82
N ASN A 82 8.13 -28.60 5.60
CA ASN A 82 8.81 -28.70 4.31
C ASN A 82 7.86 -29.27 3.25
N ASN A 83 7.14 -30.35 3.57
CA ASN A 83 6.21 -31.00 2.67
C ASN A 83 5.02 -30.10 2.32
N GLN A 84 4.48 -29.35 3.27
CA GLN A 84 3.37 -28.43 3.03
C GLN A 84 3.75 -27.35 2.01
N ILE A 85 4.90 -26.69 2.19
CA ILE A 85 5.34 -25.61 1.29
C ILE A 85 5.75 -26.17 -0.08
N LEU A 86 6.43 -27.32 -0.10
CA LEU A 86 6.85 -27.96 -1.34
C LEU A 86 5.65 -28.39 -2.20
N THR A 87 4.66 -29.04 -1.59
CA THR A 87 3.42 -29.42 -2.27
C THR A 87 2.71 -28.19 -2.84
N ARG A 88 2.67 -27.07 -2.10
CA ARG A 88 2.10 -25.81 -2.59
C ARG A 88 2.81 -25.29 -3.84
N LEU A 89 4.13 -25.26 -3.85
CA LEU A 89 4.91 -24.80 -5.01
C LEU A 89 4.72 -25.72 -6.22
N LEU A 90 4.68 -27.04 -5.99
CA LEU A 90 4.47 -28.03 -7.06
C LEU A 90 3.05 -27.95 -7.64
N ASN A 91 2.04 -27.71 -6.81
CA ASN A 91 0.65 -27.48 -7.26
C ASN A 91 0.50 -26.18 -8.06
N GLY A 92 1.38 -25.20 -7.83
CA GLY A 92 1.42 -23.95 -8.61
C GLY A 92 2.03 -24.11 -10.01
N TRP A 93 2.57 -25.27 -10.36
CA TRP A 93 3.18 -25.51 -11.67
C TRP A 93 2.16 -25.94 -12.72
N ASP A 94 2.11 -25.23 -13.85
CA ASP A 94 1.31 -25.60 -15.04
C ASP A 94 2.18 -25.58 -16.31
N GLU A 95 2.04 -26.61 -17.14
CA GLU A 95 2.78 -26.72 -18.41
C GLU A 95 2.37 -25.69 -19.46
N ASN A 96 1.25 -25.02 -19.27
CA ASN A 96 0.76 -23.98 -20.17
C ASN A 96 1.19 -22.56 -19.72
N LEU A 97 1.92 -22.44 -18.61
CA LEU A 97 2.46 -21.15 -18.18
C LEU A 97 3.41 -20.57 -19.24
N PRO A 98 3.41 -19.23 -19.43
CA PRO A 98 4.43 -18.57 -20.23
C PRO A 98 5.84 -18.91 -19.75
N PHE A 99 6.80 -18.91 -20.68
CA PHE A 99 8.19 -19.31 -20.39
C PHE A 99 8.78 -18.60 -19.17
N HIS A 100 8.58 -17.28 -19.06
CA HIS A 100 9.06 -16.49 -17.95
C HIS A 100 8.48 -16.96 -16.59
N GLU A 101 7.17 -17.22 -16.53
CA GLU A 101 6.53 -17.76 -15.33
C GLU A 101 7.07 -19.15 -14.97
N LYS A 102 7.28 -20.03 -15.96
CA LYS A 102 7.91 -21.33 -15.69
C LYS A 102 9.29 -21.19 -15.07
N GLU A 103 10.13 -20.32 -15.62
CA GLU A 103 11.47 -20.06 -15.08
C GLU A 103 11.43 -19.47 -13.68
N ARG A 104 10.46 -18.60 -13.41
CA ARG A 104 10.22 -18.02 -12.08
C ARG A 104 9.79 -19.08 -11.07
N ARG A 105 8.75 -19.87 -11.36
CA ARG A 105 8.26 -20.95 -10.50
C ARG A 105 9.34 -21.99 -10.24
N PHE A 106 10.16 -22.28 -11.24
CA PHE A 106 11.32 -23.16 -11.08
C PHE A 106 12.35 -22.57 -10.12
N ALA A 107 12.63 -21.27 -10.20
CA ALA A 107 13.53 -20.59 -9.27
C ALA A 107 12.99 -20.59 -7.83
N GLU A 108 11.69 -20.31 -7.64
CA GLU A 108 11.01 -20.40 -6.33
C GLU A 108 11.13 -21.82 -5.73
N LEU A 109 10.91 -22.86 -6.54
CA LEU A 109 11.09 -24.25 -6.12
C LEU A 109 12.54 -24.55 -5.71
N CYS A 110 13.52 -24.09 -6.49
CA CYS A 110 14.92 -24.26 -6.15
C CYS A 110 15.28 -23.55 -4.84
N ASN A 111 14.74 -22.36 -4.59
CA ASN A 111 15.00 -21.63 -3.36
C ASN A 111 14.33 -22.29 -2.15
N GLU A 112 13.15 -22.88 -2.31
CA GLU A 112 12.55 -23.68 -1.23
C GLU A 112 13.46 -24.85 -0.85
N LEU A 113 14.04 -25.57 -1.84
CA LEU A 113 15.00 -26.63 -1.53
C LEU A 113 16.26 -26.11 -0.83
N VAL A 114 16.71 -24.90 -1.15
CA VAL A 114 17.79 -24.21 -0.41
C VAL A 114 17.38 -23.97 1.04
N ILE A 115 16.18 -23.42 1.27
CA ILE A 115 15.64 -23.16 2.61
C ILE A 115 15.57 -24.46 3.43
N GLN A 116 15.05 -25.54 2.84
CA GLN A 116 14.94 -26.83 3.51
C GLN A 116 16.32 -27.38 3.90
N LYS A 117 17.31 -27.30 3.00
CA LYS A 117 18.69 -27.71 3.30
C LYS A 117 19.29 -26.90 4.44
N VAL A 118 19.12 -25.57 4.43
CA VAL A 118 19.60 -24.71 5.52
C VAL A 118 18.94 -25.09 6.85
N HIS A 119 17.62 -25.27 6.88
CA HIS A 119 16.90 -25.66 8.09
C HIS A 119 17.33 -27.02 8.63
N VAL A 120 17.56 -28.01 7.77
CA VAL A 120 18.10 -29.33 8.18
C VAL A 120 19.47 -29.17 8.83
N LEU A 121 20.36 -28.36 8.24
CA LEU A 121 21.69 -28.11 8.79
C LEU A 121 21.63 -27.34 10.12
N ILE A 122 20.66 -26.44 10.31
CA ILE A 122 20.41 -25.78 11.59
C ILE A 122 20.00 -26.80 12.65
N VAL A 123 19.01 -27.65 12.35
CA VAL A 123 18.53 -28.68 13.28
C VAL A 123 19.63 -29.70 13.64
N GLN A 124 20.54 -29.98 12.71
CA GLN A 124 21.70 -30.85 12.95
C GLN A 124 22.83 -30.16 13.73
N GLY A 125 22.74 -28.84 13.97
CA GLY A 125 23.77 -28.04 14.64
C GLY A 125 24.98 -27.72 13.77
N GLU A 126 24.89 -27.94 12.44
CA GLU A 126 25.94 -27.61 11.47
C GLU A 126 25.92 -26.12 11.08
N LEU A 127 24.75 -25.48 11.20
CA LEU A 127 24.57 -24.05 11.00
C LEU A 127 23.98 -23.37 12.26
N PRO A 128 24.28 -22.07 12.49
CA PRO A 128 23.69 -21.30 13.58
C PRO A 128 22.15 -21.21 13.51
N GLU A 129 21.50 -21.31 14.68
CA GLU A 129 20.03 -21.24 14.84
C GLU A 129 19.40 -19.90 14.43
N ASP A 130 20.18 -18.83 14.43
CA ASP A 130 19.73 -17.48 14.10
C ASP A 130 19.92 -17.11 12.63
N LEU A 131 20.26 -18.08 11.76
CA LEU A 131 20.34 -17.82 10.33
C LEU A 131 18.97 -17.78 9.67
N ALA A 132 18.78 -16.76 8.83
CA ALA A 132 17.63 -16.63 7.95
C ALA A 132 18.07 -16.65 6.47
N VAL A 133 17.21 -17.21 5.62
CA VAL A 133 17.38 -17.22 4.17
C VAL A 133 16.58 -16.07 3.57
N THR A 134 17.24 -15.21 2.80
CA THR A 134 16.60 -14.09 2.11
C THR A 134 16.53 -14.31 0.61
N GLU A 135 15.39 -13.96 0.04
CA GLU A 135 15.10 -13.96 -1.39
C GLU A 135 14.64 -12.56 -1.79
N ILE A 136 15.03 -12.11 -2.98
CA ILE A 136 14.53 -10.84 -3.54
C ILE A 136 13.89 -11.14 -4.89
N SER A 137 12.69 -10.64 -5.09
CA SER A 137 11.99 -10.71 -6.37
C SER A 137 11.66 -9.29 -6.83
N ASP A 138 12.31 -8.85 -7.89
CA ASP A 138 11.99 -7.59 -8.56
C ASP A 138 10.85 -7.76 -9.57
N TYR A 139 10.39 -6.63 -10.11
CA TYR A 139 9.43 -6.58 -11.20
C TYR A 139 10.09 -7.02 -12.51
N PRO A 140 9.41 -7.85 -13.33
CA PRO A 140 9.98 -8.39 -14.57
C PRO A 140 9.99 -7.34 -15.69
N MET A 141 11.04 -6.52 -15.72
CA MET A 141 11.23 -5.46 -16.72
C MET A 141 11.33 -5.95 -18.17
N CYS A 142 11.48 -7.27 -18.38
CA CYS A 142 11.51 -7.89 -19.69
C CYS A 142 10.13 -8.12 -20.30
N LEU A 143 9.06 -8.01 -19.51
CA LEU A 143 7.67 -8.12 -19.96
C LEU A 143 7.10 -6.73 -20.27
N ASP A 144 6.29 -6.63 -21.33
CA ASP A 144 5.46 -5.44 -21.55
C ASP A 144 4.35 -5.34 -20.49
N GLU A 145 3.79 -4.14 -20.31
CA GLU A 145 2.81 -3.85 -19.25
C GLU A 145 1.55 -4.72 -19.33
N ASP A 146 1.04 -4.98 -20.54
CA ASP A 146 -0.16 -5.80 -20.75
C ASP A 146 0.11 -7.27 -20.38
N THR A 147 1.25 -7.81 -20.81
CA THR A 147 1.68 -9.17 -20.46
C THR A 147 1.93 -9.30 -18.95
N ALA A 148 2.61 -8.33 -18.36
CA ALA A 148 2.88 -8.32 -16.92
C ALA A 148 1.58 -8.27 -16.11
N ALA A 149 0.64 -7.39 -16.48
CA ALA A 149 -0.68 -7.30 -15.85
C ALA A 149 -1.51 -8.58 -16.06
N ALA A 150 -1.43 -9.24 -17.22
CA ALA A 150 -2.11 -10.51 -17.45
C ALA A 150 -1.58 -11.64 -16.54
N LEU A 151 -0.33 -11.54 -16.09
CA LEU A 151 0.37 -12.55 -15.29
C LEU A 151 0.29 -12.33 -13.77
N GLY A 152 -0.27 -11.22 -13.28
CA GLY A 152 -0.30 -10.95 -11.83
C GLY A 152 0.68 -9.87 -11.36
N TYR A 153 1.50 -9.31 -12.25
CA TYR A 153 2.43 -8.24 -11.88
C TYR A 153 1.78 -6.86 -11.88
N ARG A 154 2.15 -6.06 -10.88
CA ARG A 154 1.72 -4.68 -10.78
C ARG A 154 2.70 -3.74 -11.47
N SER A 155 2.42 -3.44 -12.73
CA SER A 155 3.23 -2.56 -13.57
C SER A 155 3.23 -1.10 -13.09
N SER A 156 2.11 -0.61 -12.56
CA SER A 156 1.93 0.81 -12.20
C SER A 156 2.90 1.33 -11.15
N ASN A 157 3.43 0.47 -10.29
CA ASN A 157 4.51 0.82 -9.34
C ASN A 157 5.70 -0.14 -9.39
N GLN A 158 5.81 -0.98 -10.43
CA GLN A 158 6.87 -1.98 -10.60
C GLN A 158 7.13 -2.75 -9.29
N LYS A 159 6.07 -3.34 -8.75
CA LYS A 159 6.10 -3.93 -7.41
C LYS A 159 7.08 -5.10 -7.35
N GLY A 160 7.95 -5.08 -6.36
CA GLY A 160 8.82 -6.17 -5.95
C GLY A 160 8.61 -6.55 -4.49
N MET A 161 9.42 -7.50 -4.02
CA MET A 161 9.40 -7.98 -2.65
C MET A 161 10.79 -8.42 -2.19
N VAL A 162 11.02 -8.28 -0.89
CA VAL A 162 12.10 -8.97 -0.19
C VAL A 162 11.41 -9.96 0.73
N ARG A 163 11.89 -11.21 0.78
CA ARG A 163 11.35 -12.24 1.65
C ARG A 163 12.46 -12.80 2.51
N SER A 164 12.19 -12.97 3.80
CA SER A 164 13.06 -13.68 4.73
C SER A 164 12.33 -14.88 5.29
N THR A 165 13.03 -16.02 5.36
CA THR A 165 12.54 -17.24 6.00
C THR A 165 13.49 -17.61 7.14
N HIS A 166 12.93 -17.77 8.34
CA HIS A 166 13.66 -18.13 9.56
C HIS A 166 12.97 -19.32 10.23
N LEU A 167 13.76 -20.21 10.84
CA LEU A 167 13.27 -21.33 11.63
C LEU A 167 13.45 -21.05 13.12
N ILE A 168 12.37 -21.17 13.87
CA ILE A 168 12.33 -21.02 15.32
C ILE A 168 12.12 -22.43 15.92
N ASP A 169 13.02 -22.84 16.82
CA ASP A 169 12.84 -24.07 17.60
C ASP A 169 11.90 -23.79 18.78
N GLU A 170 10.75 -24.47 18.79
CA GLU A 170 9.75 -24.37 19.85
C GLU A 170 9.98 -25.41 20.97
N GLY A 171 10.94 -26.32 20.77
CA GLY A 171 11.20 -27.48 21.61
C GLY A 171 10.43 -28.74 21.17
N ASP A 172 10.79 -29.87 21.78
CA ASP A 172 10.14 -31.17 21.57
C ASP A 172 10.07 -31.66 20.10
N GLY A 173 10.99 -31.19 19.25
CA GLY A 173 11.02 -31.51 17.82
C GLY A 173 9.98 -30.76 16.98
N ILE A 174 9.37 -29.74 17.56
CA ILE A 174 8.45 -28.81 16.90
C ILE A 174 9.20 -27.54 16.54
N TYR A 175 8.96 -27.07 15.33
CA TYR A 175 9.54 -25.84 14.81
C TYR A 175 8.44 -24.93 14.30
N THR A 176 8.71 -23.63 14.27
CA THR A 176 7.92 -22.64 13.54
C THR A 176 8.78 -22.05 12.43
N ARG A 177 8.35 -22.22 11.18
CA ARG A 177 8.92 -21.47 10.06
C ARG A 177 8.21 -20.13 9.95
N LEU A 178 8.94 -19.06 10.24
CA LEU A 178 8.51 -17.68 10.09
C LEU A 178 8.92 -17.15 8.72
N ILE A 179 7.94 -16.73 7.92
CA ILE A 179 8.15 -16.11 6.62
C ILE A 179 7.68 -14.66 6.71
N GLU A 180 8.56 -13.72 6.42
CA GLU A 180 8.27 -12.29 6.41
C GLU A 180 8.57 -11.68 5.04
N GLN A 181 7.64 -10.88 4.52
CA GLN A 181 7.73 -10.32 3.18
C GLN A 181 7.29 -8.85 3.14
N PRO A 182 8.22 -7.89 3.31
CA PRO A 182 7.96 -6.49 3.01
C PRO A 182 7.76 -6.25 1.50
N SER A 183 6.69 -5.53 1.16
CA SER A 183 6.41 -5.05 -0.19
C SER A 183 7.21 -3.80 -0.54
N ARG A 184 7.67 -3.72 -1.80
CA ARG A 184 8.50 -2.64 -2.31
C ARG A 184 7.99 -2.13 -3.65
N SER A 185 7.89 -0.83 -3.83
CA SER A 185 7.73 -0.21 -5.15
C SER A 185 9.05 -0.15 -5.90
N ASN A 186 9.01 0.05 -7.21
CA ASN A 186 10.20 0.29 -8.03
C ASN A 186 11.28 -0.80 -7.87
N GLY A 187 10.84 -2.05 -7.68
CA GLY A 187 11.68 -3.24 -7.66
C GLY A 187 12.25 -3.47 -9.05
N THR A 188 13.42 -2.91 -9.32
CA THR A 188 14.06 -2.91 -10.65
C THR A 188 15.51 -3.36 -10.52
N ASN A 189 16.34 -3.08 -11.53
CA ASN A 189 17.77 -3.40 -11.54
C ASN A 189 18.59 -2.80 -10.39
N SER A 190 18.00 -2.03 -9.45
CA SER A 190 18.65 -1.59 -8.22
C SER A 190 19.17 -2.76 -7.39
N THR A 191 18.44 -3.87 -7.34
CA THR A 191 18.84 -5.06 -6.56
C THR A 191 20.07 -5.73 -7.17
N ILE A 192 20.12 -5.85 -8.50
CA ILE A 192 21.30 -6.38 -9.19
C ILE A 192 22.53 -5.52 -8.93
N LYS A 193 22.39 -4.18 -8.93
CA LYS A 193 23.50 -3.27 -8.59
C LYS A 193 23.95 -3.46 -7.14
N PHE A 194 23.01 -3.59 -6.22
CA PHE A 194 23.31 -3.89 -4.82
C PHE A 194 24.12 -5.20 -4.72
N PHE A 195 23.65 -6.26 -5.36
CA PHE A 195 24.35 -7.55 -5.38
C PHE A 195 25.72 -7.50 -6.08
N GLN A 196 25.86 -6.73 -7.17
CA GLN A 196 27.16 -6.54 -7.82
C GLN A 196 28.13 -5.77 -6.93
N SER A 197 27.67 -4.73 -6.23
CA SER A 197 28.48 -4.02 -5.22
C SER A 197 28.87 -4.95 -4.07
N ALA A 198 28.00 -5.91 -3.76
CA ALA A 198 28.26 -6.97 -2.80
C ALA A 198 29.30 -8.01 -3.25
N GLY A 199 29.71 -7.98 -4.52
CA GLY A 199 30.55 -9.01 -5.12
C GLY A 199 29.84 -10.35 -5.32
N ILE A 200 28.49 -10.35 -5.31
CA ILE A 200 27.66 -11.52 -5.61
C ILE A 200 27.62 -11.66 -7.12
N LYS A 201 27.98 -12.85 -7.61
CA LYS A 201 27.95 -13.15 -9.03
C LYS A 201 26.52 -13.44 -9.45
N ILE A 202 26.00 -12.66 -10.38
CA ILE A 202 24.65 -12.80 -10.88
C ILE A 202 24.65 -12.76 -12.41
N GLU A 203 23.84 -13.59 -13.04
CA GLU A 203 23.65 -13.62 -14.49
C GLU A 203 22.85 -12.39 -14.94
N GLU A 204 23.18 -11.74 -16.06
CA GLU A 204 22.59 -10.44 -16.43
C GLU A 204 21.33 -10.52 -17.33
N ASN A 205 20.93 -11.71 -17.77
CA ASN A 205 19.99 -11.86 -18.88
C ASN A 205 18.51 -11.58 -18.50
N ALA A 206 18.14 -11.70 -17.23
CA ALA A 206 16.80 -11.39 -16.72
C ALA A 206 16.91 -10.91 -15.25
N PRO A 207 17.05 -9.59 -15.00
CA PRO A 207 17.39 -9.03 -13.69
C PRO A 207 16.53 -9.53 -12.51
N ASP A 208 15.23 -9.70 -12.72
CA ASP A 208 14.29 -10.18 -11.71
C ASP A 208 14.52 -11.68 -11.36
N LEU A 209 14.64 -12.54 -12.38
CA LEU A 209 14.96 -13.96 -12.20
C LEU A 209 16.34 -14.14 -11.61
N SER A 210 17.27 -13.29 -12.03
CA SER A 210 18.65 -13.26 -11.57
C SER A 210 18.77 -12.87 -10.10
N ALA A 211 17.99 -11.89 -9.64
CA ALA A 211 17.88 -11.55 -8.22
C ALA A 211 17.25 -12.71 -7.43
N LEU A 212 16.17 -13.29 -7.95
CA LEU A 212 15.47 -14.41 -7.32
C LEU A 212 16.36 -15.66 -7.21
N ARG A 213 17.24 -15.91 -8.17
CA ARG A 213 18.18 -17.05 -8.18
C ARG A 213 19.40 -16.88 -7.28
N ALA A 214 19.52 -15.73 -6.61
CA ALA A 214 20.63 -15.43 -5.71
C ALA A 214 20.17 -15.29 -4.25
N PRO A 215 19.59 -16.34 -3.63
CA PRO A 215 19.27 -16.27 -2.21
C PRO A 215 20.54 -16.12 -1.39
N PHE A 216 20.46 -15.37 -0.30
CA PHE A 216 21.59 -15.13 0.60
C PHE A 216 21.19 -15.33 2.06
N LEU A 217 22.18 -15.46 2.93
CA LEU A 217 21.98 -15.70 4.36
C LEU A 217 22.36 -14.46 5.15
N TYR A 218 21.67 -14.25 6.26
CA TYR A 218 22.05 -13.27 7.27
C TYR A 218 21.71 -13.83 8.66
N ARG A 219 22.36 -13.30 9.70
CA ARG A 219 21.97 -13.61 11.07
C ARG A 219 20.90 -12.64 11.53
N VAL A 220 19.79 -13.16 12.02
CA VAL A 220 18.70 -12.35 12.59
C VAL A 220 19.21 -11.49 13.75
N SER A 221 20.22 -11.97 14.50
CA SER A 221 20.82 -11.22 15.60
C SER A 221 21.59 -9.96 15.17
N ASP A 222 22.07 -9.90 13.92
CA ASP A 222 22.77 -8.73 13.37
C ASP A 222 21.78 -7.62 12.95
N TYR A 223 20.50 -7.96 12.81
CA TYR A 223 19.44 -7.10 12.25
C TYR A 223 18.25 -7.00 13.20
N LYS A 224 18.20 -5.92 13.98
CA LYS A 224 17.19 -5.70 15.02
C LYS A 224 15.75 -5.85 14.51
N HIS A 225 15.48 -5.42 13.28
CA HIS A 225 14.17 -5.50 12.64
C HIS A 225 14.12 -6.55 11.52
N GLY A 226 15.09 -7.47 11.46
CA GLY A 226 15.16 -8.59 10.52
C GLY A 226 15.09 -8.14 9.06
N VAL A 227 14.16 -8.73 8.30
CA VAL A 227 13.97 -8.43 6.87
C VAL A 227 13.68 -6.95 6.58
N VAL A 228 13.11 -6.23 7.53
CA VAL A 228 12.81 -4.80 7.36
C VAL A 228 14.10 -3.97 7.30
N ASP A 229 15.13 -4.37 8.05
CA ASP A 229 16.44 -3.73 7.95
C ASP A 229 17.12 -4.06 6.62
N ILE A 230 16.95 -5.29 6.10
CA ILE A 230 17.42 -5.65 4.75
C ILE A 230 16.75 -4.79 3.67
N MET A 231 15.44 -4.56 3.78
CA MET A 231 14.72 -3.63 2.91
C MET A 231 15.29 -2.20 3.02
N CYS A 232 15.56 -1.73 4.24
CA CYS A 232 16.16 -0.43 4.47
C CYS A 232 17.55 -0.29 3.83
N LEU A 233 18.38 -1.34 3.89
CA LEU A 233 19.69 -1.37 3.22
C LEU A 233 19.56 -1.24 1.69
N LEU A 234 18.64 -1.97 1.08
CA LEU A 234 18.39 -1.90 -0.37
C LEU A 234 17.92 -0.51 -0.81
N ASP A 235 17.03 0.11 -0.03
CA ASP A 235 16.54 1.45 -0.31
C ASP A 235 17.65 2.50 -0.15
N ARG A 236 18.45 2.43 0.93
CA ARG A 236 19.61 3.31 1.13
C ARG A 236 20.65 3.19 0.03
N HIS A 237 20.89 1.98 -0.46
CA HIS A 237 21.77 1.76 -1.62
C HIS A 237 21.22 2.43 -2.89
N THR A 238 19.89 2.49 -3.02
CA THR A 238 19.22 3.17 -4.14
C THR A 238 19.28 4.69 -3.98
N GLY A 239 19.07 5.21 -2.77
CA GLY A 239 19.22 6.63 -2.43
C GLY A 239 18.76 6.97 -1.01
N PRO A 240 19.24 8.09 -0.43
CA PRO A 240 18.98 8.45 0.97
C PRO A 240 17.52 8.82 1.28
N ASP A 241 16.75 9.24 0.27
CA ASP A 241 15.35 9.67 0.39
C ASP A 241 14.36 8.61 -0.10
N VAL A 242 14.82 7.36 -0.27
CA VAL A 242 13.99 6.23 -0.71
C VAL A 242 13.44 5.48 0.50
N ILE A 243 12.12 5.24 0.51
CA ILE A 243 11.45 4.44 1.54
C ILE A 243 10.49 3.45 0.87
N TYR A 244 10.72 2.16 1.08
CA TYR A 244 10.03 1.04 0.42
C TYR A 244 10.00 1.18 -1.11
N GLY A 245 11.08 1.71 -1.67
CA GLY A 245 11.23 2.02 -3.09
C GLY A 245 10.55 3.31 -3.58
N ASP A 246 9.78 4.02 -2.75
CA ASP A 246 9.14 5.28 -3.11
C ASP A 246 10.01 6.50 -2.74
N THR A 247 9.74 7.65 -3.40
CA THR A 247 10.46 8.93 -3.16
C THR A 247 9.47 10.09 -2.97
N GLY A 248 9.96 11.22 -2.46
CA GLY A 248 9.18 12.47 -2.36
C GLY A 248 7.97 12.36 -1.44
N GLU A 249 6.81 12.84 -1.87
CA GLU A 249 5.58 12.81 -1.07
C GLU A 249 5.12 11.39 -0.71
N LEU A 250 5.36 10.41 -1.60
CA LEU A 250 5.01 9.01 -1.35
C LEU A 250 5.91 8.38 -0.28
N ALA A 251 7.19 8.72 -0.24
CA ALA A 251 8.08 8.29 0.85
C ALA A 251 7.62 8.84 2.21
N ASN A 252 7.12 10.08 2.24
CA ASN A 252 6.73 10.76 3.48
C ASN A 252 5.44 10.24 4.13
N ILE A 253 4.60 9.50 3.39
CA ILE A 253 3.36 8.92 3.93
C ILE A 253 3.56 7.52 4.51
N HIS A 254 4.72 6.90 4.25
CA HIS A 254 5.03 5.57 4.74
C HIS A 254 5.31 5.55 6.24
N ALA A 255 4.99 4.42 6.87
CA ALA A 255 5.41 4.21 8.25
C ALA A 255 6.95 4.06 8.30
N PRO A 256 7.62 4.62 9.32
CA PRO A 256 9.03 4.35 9.55
C PRO A 256 9.31 2.85 9.63
N TYR A 257 10.49 2.41 9.19
CA TYR A 257 10.91 0.99 9.17
C TYR A 257 10.67 0.30 10.51
N GLU A 258 11.03 0.94 11.63
CA GLU A 258 10.86 0.42 12.98
C GLU A 258 9.39 0.20 13.39
N SER A 259 8.44 0.85 12.70
CA SER A 259 6.99 0.78 12.96
C SER A 259 6.24 -0.07 11.94
N LEU A 260 6.90 -0.55 10.88
CA LEU A 260 6.26 -1.24 9.75
C LEU A 260 5.44 -2.45 10.19
N ARG A 261 5.98 -3.24 11.14
CA ARG A 261 5.34 -4.47 11.62
C ARG A 261 4.06 -4.17 12.41
N GLU A 262 4.11 -3.20 13.31
CA GLU A 262 2.93 -2.77 14.08
C GLU A 262 1.86 -2.18 13.15
N GLU A 263 2.27 -1.35 12.20
CA GLU A 263 1.38 -0.75 11.21
C GLU A 263 0.75 -1.81 10.30
N SER A 264 1.53 -2.79 9.84
CA SER A 264 1.03 -3.88 9.00
C SER A 264 0.01 -4.74 9.73
N SER A 265 0.31 -5.16 10.96
CA SER A 265 -0.65 -5.89 11.79
C SER A 265 -1.89 -5.06 12.13
N ARG A 266 -1.77 -3.72 12.25
CA ARG A 266 -2.93 -2.84 12.42
C ARG A 266 -3.83 -2.88 11.17
N ARG A 267 -3.26 -2.77 9.97
CA ARG A 267 -4.00 -2.81 8.71
C ARG A 267 -4.70 -4.15 8.49
N GLU A 268 -4.01 -5.25 8.75
CA GLU A 268 -4.59 -6.61 8.67
C GLU A 268 -5.80 -6.76 9.60
N ARG A 269 -5.67 -6.33 10.87
CA ARG A 269 -6.78 -6.36 11.84
C ARG A 269 -8.00 -5.53 11.41
N GLU A 270 -7.82 -4.48 10.61
CA GLU A 270 -8.93 -3.67 10.10
C GLU A 270 -9.74 -4.38 9.03
N ILE A 271 -9.14 -5.36 8.34
CA ILE A 271 -9.79 -6.12 7.28
C ILE A 271 -10.00 -7.60 7.64
N GLU A 272 -9.66 -8.03 8.86
CA GLU A 272 -9.75 -9.43 9.33
C GLU A 272 -11.12 -10.04 9.06
N CYS A 273 -12.18 -9.25 9.23
CA CYS A 273 -13.53 -9.72 8.97
C CYS A 273 -13.76 -10.15 7.50
N TYR A 274 -13.00 -9.60 6.54
CA TYR A 274 -13.05 -10.01 5.14
C TYR A 274 -12.11 -11.18 4.84
N ILE A 275 -10.99 -11.29 5.57
CA ILE A 275 -10.03 -12.40 5.45
C ILE A 275 -10.74 -13.72 5.77
N GLU A 276 -11.53 -13.75 6.86
CA GLU A 276 -12.29 -14.94 7.25
C GLU A 276 -13.32 -15.36 6.19
N ASP A 277 -14.05 -14.40 5.61
CA ASP A 277 -15.04 -14.68 4.55
C ASP A 277 -14.37 -15.27 3.31
N LEU A 278 -13.22 -14.71 2.92
CA LEU A 278 -12.49 -15.15 1.74
C LEU A 278 -11.92 -16.57 1.94
N ALA A 279 -11.38 -16.87 3.12
CA ALA A 279 -10.91 -18.22 3.46
C ALA A 279 -12.07 -19.25 3.48
N SER A 280 -13.24 -18.85 3.98
CA SER A 280 -14.45 -19.68 3.94
C SER A 280 -14.97 -19.89 2.51
N LEU A 281 -14.93 -18.86 1.67
CA LEU A 281 -15.27 -18.98 0.25
C LEU A 281 -14.33 -19.97 -0.45
N GLU A 282 -13.02 -19.87 -0.21
CA GLU A 282 -12.05 -20.78 -0.83
C GLU A 282 -12.33 -22.24 -0.48
N THR A 283 -12.71 -22.51 0.77
CA THR A 283 -13.12 -23.86 1.22
C THR A 283 -14.34 -24.37 0.45
N GLN A 284 -15.35 -23.51 0.24
CA GLN A 284 -16.54 -23.85 -0.53
C GLN A 284 -16.21 -24.12 -2.00
N LEU A 285 -15.37 -23.27 -2.60
CA LEU A 285 -14.96 -23.41 -3.99
C LEU A 285 -14.14 -24.68 -4.22
N ASP A 286 -13.26 -25.04 -3.30
CA ASP A 286 -12.49 -26.29 -3.38
C ASP A 286 -13.39 -27.52 -3.30
N TYR A 287 -14.39 -27.49 -2.41
CA TYR A 287 -15.39 -28.56 -2.33
C TYR A 287 -16.14 -28.72 -3.66
N LEU A 288 -16.67 -27.63 -4.22
CA LEU A 288 -17.41 -27.63 -5.49
C LEU A 288 -16.53 -28.04 -6.69
N THR A 289 -15.24 -27.70 -6.66
CA THR A 289 -14.29 -28.11 -7.69
C THR A 289 -14.02 -29.60 -7.61
N THR A 290 -13.85 -30.12 -6.38
CA THR A 290 -13.57 -31.54 -6.12
C THR A 290 -14.78 -32.42 -6.42
N SER A 291 -16.00 -31.94 -6.17
CA SER A 291 -17.25 -32.63 -6.55
C SER A 291 -17.55 -32.56 -8.05
N GLY A 292 -16.86 -31.69 -8.81
CA GLY A 292 -17.08 -31.47 -10.23
C GLY A 292 -18.26 -30.57 -10.57
N ASP A 293 -18.81 -29.84 -9.58
CA ASP A 293 -19.93 -28.90 -9.76
C ASP A 293 -19.48 -27.61 -10.48
N ILE A 294 -18.20 -27.26 -10.32
CA ILE A 294 -17.52 -26.19 -11.05
C ILE A 294 -16.16 -26.67 -11.57
N SER A 295 -15.74 -26.12 -12.70
CA SER A 295 -14.40 -26.24 -13.22
C SER A 295 -13.42 -25.35 -12.43
N TYR A 296 -12.13 -25.64 -12.58
CA TYR A 296 -11.06 -24.81 -11.99
C TYR A 296 -11.06 -23.37 -12.51
N SER A 297 -11.42 -23.17 -13.79
CA SER A 297 -11.60 -21.82 -14.35
C SER A 297 -12.71 -21.11 -13.60
N GLU A 298 -13.89 -21.73 -13.48
CA GLU A 298 -15.03 -21.14 -12.76
C GLU A 298 -14.66 -20.80 -11.30
N ARG A 299 -13.99 -21.70 -10.58
CA ARG A 299 -13.45 -21.45 -9.24
C ARG A 299 -12.63 -20.15 -9.18
N THR A 300 -11.67 -20.02 -10.09
CA THR A 300 -10.73 -18.89 -10.10
C THR A 300 -11.47 -17.57 -10.29
N GLU A 301 -12.45 -17.54 -11.18
CA GLU A 301 -13.23 -16.34 -11.48
C GLU A 301 -14.11 -15.90 -10.31
N LEU A 302 -14.76 -16.85 -9.63
CA LEU A 302 -15.56 -16.57 -8.44
C LEU A 302 -14.74 -15.99 -7.30
N PHE A 303 -13.57 -16.59 -7.06
CA PHE A 303 -12.64 -16.11 -6.03
C PHE A 303 -12.23 -14.66 -6.30
N LYS A 304 -11.79 -14.34 -7.51
CA LYS A 304 -11.42 -12.98 -7.93
C LYS A 304 -12.54 -11.98 -7.83
N SER A 305 -13.74 -12.39 -8.23
CA SER A 305 -14.94 -11.56 -8.18
C SER A 305 -15.25 -11.13 -6.75
N GLU A 306 -15.11 -12.04 -5.79
CA GLU A 306 -15.27 -11.72 -4.36
C GLU A 306 -14.13 -10.82 -3.85
N VAL A 307 -12.87 -11.11 -4.20
CA VAL A 307 -11.72 -10.26 -3.86
C VAL A 307 -11.95 -8.83 -4.32
N ARG A 308 -12.36 -8.62 -5.58
CA ARG A 308 -12.65 -7.28 -6.11
C ARG A 308 -13.76 -6.57 -5.34
N ARG A 309 -14.84 -7.27 -4.97
CA ARG A 309 -15.93 -6.72 -4.16
C ARG A 309 -15.45 -6.33 -2.75
N ILE A 310 -14.67 -7.18 -2.10
CA ILE A 310 -14.06 -6.91 -0.79
C ILE A 310 -13.18 -5.66 -0.88
N LEU A 311 -12.29 -5.60 -1.87
CA LEU A 311 -11.39 -4.45 -2.09
C LEU A 311 -12.17 -3.15 -2.32
N ALA A 312 -13.26 -3.20 -3.11
CA ALA A 312 -14.11 -2.04 -3.32
C ALA A 312 -14.80 -1.58 -2.02
N ALA A 313 -15.26 -2.51 -1.18
CA ALA A 313 -15.83 -2.19 0.13
C ALA A 313 -14.78 -1.57 1.07
N VAL A 314 -13.59 -2.17 1.17
CA VAL A 314 -12.47 -1.65 1.96
C VAL A 314 -12.07 -0.25 1.49
N CYS A 315 -11.90 -0.03 0.19
CA CYS A 315 -11.56 1.28 -0.38
C CYS A 315 -12.69 2.32 -0.22
N THR A 316 -13.95 1.90 -0.10
CA THR A 316 -15.04 2.82 0.25
C THR A 316 -14.93 3.27 1.71
N LEU A 317 -14.57 2.36 2.62
CA LEU A 317 -14.44 2.66 4.05
C LEU A 317 -13.13 3.39 4.39
N ASP A 318 -12.06 3.11 3.65
CA ASP A 318 -10.75 3.75 3.77
C ASP A 318 -10.22 4.13 2.37
N PRO A 319 -10.66 5.27 1.79
CA PRO A 319 -10.33 5.65 0.42
C PRO A 319 -8.86 6.01 0.18
N SER A 320 -7.97 5.97 1.19
CA SER A 320 -6.54 6.09 0.88
C SER A 320 -5.96 4.87 0.16
N TYR A 321 -6.58 3.69 0.29
CA TYR A 321 -6.13 2.52 -0.45
C TYR A 321 -6.53 2.56 -1.93
N ALA A 322 -7.47 3.44 -2.32
CA ALA A 322 -8.07 3.39 -3.64
C ALA A 322 -7.07 3.63 -4.78
N GLN A 323 -6.13 4.57 -4.60
CA GLN A 323 -5.09 4.82 -5.60
C GLN A 323 -4.19 3.59 -5.76
N ASP A 324 -3.80 2.97 -4.66
CA ASP A 324 -2.96 1.78 -4.69
C ASP A 324 -3.70 0.54 -5.21
N THR A 325 -5.01 0.46 -5.00
CA THR A 325 -5.77 -0.75 -5.33
C THR A 325 -6.31 -0.72 -6.76
N PHE A 326 -6.84 0.44 -7.18
CA PHE A 326 -7.62 0.59 -8.42
C PHE A 326 -7.04 1.65 -9.38
N GLY A 327 -5.90 2.25 -9.03
CA GLY A 327 -5.23 3.24 -9.85
C GLY A 327 -5.62 4.68 -9.55
N LYS A 328 -4.77 5.60 -10.02
CA LYS A 328 -4.88 7.04 -9.75
C LYS A 328 -6.14 7.67 -10.34
N GLU A 329 -6.58 7.21 -11.51
CA GLU A 329 -7.76 7.75 -12.20
C GLU A 329 -9.07 7.39 -11.48
N THR A 330 -9.15 6.20 -10.89
CA THR A 330 -10.36 5.77 -10.17
C THR A 330 -10.41 6.31 -8.74
N ALA A 331 -9.26 6.56 -8.11
CA ALA A 331 -9.19 6.97 -6.71
C ALA A 331 -10.19 8.06 -6.29
N PRO A 332 -10.39 9.18 -7.03
CA PRO A 332 -11.35 10.22 -6.65
C PRO A 332 -12.79 9.72 -6.47
N TYR A 333 -13.23 8.72 -7.24
CA TYR A 333 -14.58 8.17 -7.14
C TYR A 333 -14.79 7.35 -5.86
N PHE A 334 -13.72 6.76 -5.30
CA PHE A 334 -13.79 6.12 -3.98
C PHE A 334 -13.93 7.14 -2.86
N TYR A 335 -13.31 8.32 -2.97
CA TYR A 335 -13.55 9.42 -2.01
C TYR A 335 -15.00 9.92 -2.08
N GLU A 336 -15.58 9.97 -3.27
CA GLU A 336 -16.99 10.33 -3.46
C GLU A 336 -17.94 9.24 -2.94
N ALA A 337 -17.67 7.97 -3.25
CA ALA A 337 -18.41 6.81 -2.75
C ALA A 337 -18.38 6.72 -1.21
N ALA A 338 -17.24 7.07 -0.59
CA ALA A 338 -17.10 7.17 0.86
C ALA A 338 -18.04 8.24 1.44
N LEU A 339 -18.11 9.43 0.82
CA LEU A 339 -19.03 10.48 1.24
C LEU A 339 -20.50 10.06 1.08
N MET A 340 -20.86 9.46 -0.06
CA MET A 340 -22.22 8.93 -0.29
C MET A 340 -22.60 7.87 0.75
N THR A 341 -21.69 6.94 1.05
CA THR A 341 -21.89 5.91 2.06
C THR A 341 -22.05 6.51 3.46
N SER A 342 -21.23 7.52 3.80
CA SER A 342 -21.31 8.20 5.10
C SER A 342 -22.64 8.93 5.31
N SER A 343 -23.27 9.41 4.23
CA SER A 343 -24.60 10.04 4.24
C SER A 343 -25.76 9.06 4.09
N GLY A 344 -25.50 7.74 4.16
CA GLY A 344 -26.53 6.69 4.05
C GLY A 344 -26.90 6.29 2.62
N ASN A 345 -26.23 6.80 1.59
CA ASN A 345 -26.46 6.46 0.17
C ASN A 345 -25.47 5.42 -0.35
N SER A 346 -25.37 4.26 0.32
CA SER A 346 -24.48 3.17 -0.11
C SER A 346 -24.84 2.58 -1.48
N ARG A 347 -26.11 2.66 -1.89
CA ARG A 347 -26.55 2.21 -3.22
C ARG A 347 -26.02 3.13 -4.32
N GLY A 348 -26.10 4.46 -4.12
CA GLY A 348 -25.50 5.42 -5.03
C GLY A 348 -23.97 5.27 -5.11
N ALA A 349 -23.32 4.95 -3.99
CA ALA A 349 -21.90 4.61 -3.98
C ALA A 349 -21.58 3.39 -4.85
N GLN A 350 -22.38 2.33 -4.76
CA GLN A 350 -22.25 1.14 -5.62
C GLN A 350 -22.41 1.49 -7.10
N GLU A 351 -23.48 2.22 -7.45
CA GLU A 351 -23.78 2.61 -8.83
C GLU A 351 -22.66 3.49 -9.42
N LEU A 352 -22.11 4.41 -8.62
CA LEU A 352 -20.94 5.22 -9.01
C LEU A 352 -19.73 4.35 -9.32
N LEU A 353 -19.37 3.44 -8.41
CA LEU A 353 -18.20 2.59 -8.59
C LEU A 353 -18.34 1.66 -9.81
N SER A 354 -19.53 1.09 -10.02
CA SER A 354 -19.84 0.30 -11.21
C SER A 354 -19.73 1.11 -12.51
N ALA A 355 -20.19 2.37 -12.52
CA ALA A 355 -20.06 3.23 -13.69
C ALA A 355 -18.59 3.57 -14.03
N THR A 356 -17.71 3.56 -13.03
CA THR A 356 -16.28 3.90 -13.17
C THR A 356 -15.38 2.67 -13.33
N GLU A 357 -15.94 1.47 -13.48
CA GLU A 357 -15.17 0.22 -13.52
C GLU A 357 -14.16 0.18 -14.68
N HIS A 358 -14.50 0.79 -15.82
CA HIS A 358 -13.65 0.89 -17.00
C HIS A 358 -12.38 1.77 -16.82
N LEU A 359 -12.32 2.57 -15.74
CA LEU A 359 -11.16 3.40 -15.37
C LEU A 359 -10.25 2.69 -14.36
N GLN A 360 -10.67 1.54 -13.84
CA GLN A 360 -9.91 0.81 -12.84
C GLN A 360 -8.71 0.15 -13.52
N GLU A 361 -7.53 0.38 -12.97
CA GLU A 361 -6.38 -0.47 -13.27
C GLU A 361 -6.74 -1.91 -12.89
N THR A 362 -6.28 -2.86 -13.71
CA THR A 362 -6.53 -4.28 -13.46
C THR A 362 -5.93 -4.65 -12.11
N ILE A 363 -6.78 -4.99 -11.13
CA ILE A 363 -6.30 -5.66 -9.93
C ILE A 363 -5.76 -7.00 -10.37
N THR A 364 -4.46 -7.20 -10.21
CA THR A 364 -3.76 -8.26 -10.91
C THR A 364 -4.11 -9.63 -10.31
N PHE A 365 -4.94 -10.38 -11.03
CA PHE A 365 -5.25 -11.79 -10.78
C PHE A 365 -5.58 -12.47 -12.15
N CYS A 366 -5.20 -13.73 -12.41
CA CYS A 366 -5.25 -14.42 -13.73
C CYS A 366 -6.61 -15.08 -14.12
N GLY A 367 -7.21 -14.81 -15.29
CA GLY A 367 -8.39 -15.54 -15.82
C GLY A 367 -9.72 -14.78 -15.98
N VAL A 368 -10.66 -15.35 -16.77
CA VAL A 368 -11.85 -14.77 -17.46
C VAL A 368 -13.04 -14.50 -16.50
N SER A 369 -14.29 -14.38 -16.94
CA SER A 369 -15.42 -13.83 -16.15
C SER A 369 -16.69 -14.68 -16.18
N ILE A 370 -17.30 -14.90 -15.01
CA ILE A 370 -18.64 -15.50 -14.78
C ILE A 370 -19.55 -14.52 -14.06
N SER A 371 -20.87 -14.69 -14.25
CA SER A 371 -21.88 -13.88 -13.57
C SER A 371 -22.11 -14.32 -12.12
N VAL A 372 -22.28 -13.36 -11.21
CA VAL A 372 -22.57 -13.59 -9.78
C VAL A 372 -23.86 -14.40 -9.57
N SER A 373 -24.84 -14.24 -10.45
CA SER A 373 -26.10 -14.98 -10.43
C SER A 373 -25.90 -16.49 -10.61
N GLU A 374 -25.06 -16.90 -11.57
CA GLU A 374 -24.78 -18.31 -11.84
C GLU A 374 -24.04 -18.97 -10.65
N ALA A 375 -23.18 -18.22 -9.96
CA ALA A 375 -22.48 -18.69 -8.77
C ALA A 375 -23.43 -18.99 -7.61
N GLN A 376 -24.39 -18.09 -7.37
CA GLN A 376 -25.37 -18.23 -6.28
C GLN A 376 -26.33 -19.39 -6.53
N GLU A 377 -26.71 -19.63 -7.79
CA GLU A 377 -27.51 -20.81 -8.19
C GLU A 377 -26.78 -22.13 -7.91
N LYS A 378 -25.44 -22.13 -8.00
CA LYS A 378 -24.57 -23.26 -7.63
C LYS A 378 -24.28 -23.36 -6.12
N GLY A 379 -24.96 -22.56 -5.29
CA GLY A 379 -24.84 -22.62 -3.82
C GLY A 379 -23.63 -21.88 -3.24
N VAL A 380 -22.94 -21.06 -4.04
CA VAL A 380 -21.80 -20.25 -3.56
C VAL A 380 -22.34 -19.01 -2.83
N ALA A 381 -22.02 -18.89 -1.54
CA ALA A 381 -22.42 -17.75 -0.72
C ALA A 381 -21.49 -16.55 -0.98
N LEU A 382 -21.83 -15.74 -2.00
CA LEU A 382 -21.12 -14.48 -2.30
C LEU A 382 -21.78 -13.31 -1.59
N ASN A 383 -20.98 -12.44 -0.96
CA ASN A 383 -21.52 -11.24 -0.34
C ASN A 383 -21.75 -10.15 -1.39
N SER A 384 -22.88 -9.46 -1.29
CA SER A 384 -23.09 -8.22 -2.05
C SER A 384 -22.19 -7.10 -1.52
N TYR A 385 -21.89 -6.11 -2.38
CA TYR A 385 -21.16 -4.91 -1.98
C TYR A 385 -21.77 -4.23 -0.74
N LEU A 386 -23.10 -4.12 -0.68
CA LEU A 386 -23.79 -3.49 0.45
C LEU A 386 -23.57 -4.25 1.76
N GLN A 387 -23.63 -5.58 1.73
CA GLN A 387 -23.34 -6.43 2.89
C GLN A 387 -21.88 -6.26 3.35
N LEU A 388 -20.93 -6.21 2.41
CA LEU A 388 -19.51 -6.01 2.73
C LEU A 388 -19.24 -4.64 3.34
N VAL A 389 -19.85 -3.57 2.81
CA VAL A 389 -19.75 -2.22 3.37
C VAL A 389 -20.35 -2.16 4.77
N GLU A 390 -21.53 -2.73 4.97
CA GLU A 390 -22.18 -2.78 6.29
C GLU A 390 -21.33 -3.56 7.30
N LYS A 391 -20.82 -4.73 6.90
CA LYS A 391 -19.92 -5.55 7.71
C LYS A 391 -18.69 -4.76 8.16
N GLY A 392 -18.02 -4.08 7.22
CA GLY A 392 -16.84 -3.28 7.54
C GLY A 392 -17.16 -2.07 8.41
N ARG A 393 -18.32 -1.42 8.22
CA ARG A 393 -18.77 -0.34 9.13
C ARG A 393 -18.94 -0.85 10.56
N ASN A 394 -19.52 -2.03 10.73
CA ASN A 394 -19.75 -2.65 12.04
C ASN A 394 -18.44 -3.09 12.71
N ALA A 395 -17.46 -3.53 11.92
CA ALA A 395 -16.13 -3.91 12.40
C ALA A 395 -15.21 -2.70 12.65
N TRP A 396 -15.56 -1.51 12.13
CA TRP A 396 -14.68 -0.35 12.15
C TRP A 396 -14.43 0.19 13.55
N LYS A 397 -13.16 0.44 13.87
CA LYS A 397 -12.75 1.08 15.11
C LYS A 397 -12.35 2.53 14.85
N TRP A 398 -12.90 3.45 15.64
CA TRP A 398 -12.53 4.87 15.57
C TRP A 398 -11.02 5.04 15.79
N LYS A 399 -10.37 5.78 14.89
CA LYS A 399 -8.90 5.96 14.90
C LYS A 399 -8.50 7.40 14.62
N LYS A 400 -7.25 7.78 14.92
CA LYS A 400 -6.74 9.14 14.65
C LYS A 400 -6.41 9.31 13.17
N GLY A 401 -7.06 10.26 12.51
CA GLY A 401 -6.80 10.59 11.12
C GLY A 401 -7.38 11.94 10.72
N GLU A 402 -7.30 12.27 9.44
CA GLU A 402 -7.88 13.49 8.90
C GLU A 402 -9.28 13.22 8.36
N CYS A 403 -10.22 14.10 8.67
CA CYS A 403 -11.58 13.99 8.15
C CYS A 403 -11.59 14.17 6.63
N ILE A 404 -12.29 13.34 5.87
CA ILE A 404 -12.39 13.48 4.40
C ILE A 404 -13.11 14.77 3.98
N VAL A 405 -14.10 15.22 4.76
CA VAL A 405 -14.94 16.39 4.45
C VAL A 405 -14.07 17.64 4.26
N ALA A 406 -14.06 18.20 3.05
CA ALA A 406 -13.21 19.33 2.67
C ALA A 406 -13.34 20.55 3.59
N GLN A 407 -14.57 20.90 3.99
CA GLN A 407 -14.88 22.07 4.82
C GLN A 407 -14.95 21.76 6.32
N CYS A 408 -14.42 20.60 6.75
CA CYS A 408 -14.41 20.24 8.16
C CYS A 408 -13.59 21.27 8.97
N PRO A 409 -14.15 21.92 10.02
CA PRO A 409 -13.45 22.92 10.82
C PRO A 409 -12.22 22.39 11.55
N SER A 410 -12.14 21.07 11.71
CA SER A 410 -11.00 20.42 12.36
C SER A 410 -9.79 20.29 11.45
N LYS A 411 -9.90 20.46 10.12
CA LYS A 411 -8.73 20.40 9.22
C LYS A 411 -7.74 21.54 9.51
N PRO A 412 -6.42 21.28 9.52
CA PRO A 412 -5.73 20.02 9.18
C PRO A 412 -5.43 19.12 10.40
N LYS A 413 -6.10 19.30 11.54
CA LYS A 413 -5.81 18.53 12.76
C LYS A 413 -6.25 17.07 12.61
N ARG A 414 -5.45 16.16 13.16
CA ARG A 414 -5.84 14.76 13.34
C ARG A 414 -6.93 14.64 14.41
N VAL A 415 -8.05 14.06 14.04
CA VAL A 415 -9.25 13.84 14.86
C VAL A 415 -9.61 12.36 14.88
N GLU A 416 -10.57 11.97 15.72
CA GLU A 416 -11.13 10.62 15.62
C GLU A 416 -12.01 10.52 14.37
N ILE A 417 -11.65 9.61 13.48
CA ILE A 417 -12.37 9.28 12.25
C ILE A 417 -12.99 7.89 12.36
N GLY A 418 -14.25 7.81 11.93
CA GLY A 418 -15.02 6.58 11.80
C GLY A 418 -14.87 6.00 10.40
N PRO A 419 -15.80 5.11 9.98
CA PRO A 419 -15.80 4.57 8.63
C PRO A 419 -15.91 5.70 7.60
N CYS A 420 -15.42 5.46 6.38
CA CYS A 420 -15.38 6.45 5.30
C CYS A 420 -14.50 7.68 5.60
N LYS A 421 -13.59 7.58 6.58
CA LYS A 421 -12.74 8.69 7.10
C LYS A 421 -13.52 9.93 7.56
N VAL A 422 -14.74 9.80 8.04
CA VAL A 422 -15.53 10.93 8.54
C VAL A 422 -15.34 11.09 10.04
N CYS A 423 -15.05 12.30 10.51
CA CYS A 423 -14.94 12.58 11.95
C CYS A 423 -16.30 12.59 12.66
N ARG A 424 -16.34 12.36 13.98
CA ARG A 424 -17.60 12.33 14.77
C ARG A 424 -18.53 13.50 14.45
N SER A 425 -18.01 14.73 14.51
CA SER A 425 -18.82 15.93 14.27
C SER A 425 -19.38 16.04 12.86
N CYS A 426 -18.70 15.51 11.84
CA CYS A 426 -19.23 15.46 10.48
C CYS A 426 -20.22 14.30 10.32
N GLN A 427 -19.98 13.18 10.99
CA GLN A 427 -20.87 12.02 10.98
C GLN A 427 -22.21 12.38 11.62
N ASP A 428 -22.24 13.09 12.76
CA ASP A 428 -23.47 13.55 13.41
C ASP A 428 -24.35 14.40 12.48
N ILE A 429 -23.74 15.20 11.61
CA ILE A 429 -24.45 16.03 10.62
C ILE A 429 -25.06 15.15 9.51
N PHE A 430 -24.29 14.19 8.99
CA PHE A 430 -24.78 13.22 8.02
C PHE A 430 -25.91 12.37 8.60
N ASP A 431 -25.76 11.87 9.82
CA ASP A 431 -26.76 11.08 10.54
C ASP A 431 -28.06 11.87 10.77
N SER A 432 -27.95 13.20 10.87
CA SER A 432 -29.10 14.11 10.94
C SER A 432 -29.73 14.43 9.57
N GLY A 433 -29.28 13.79 8.48
CA GLY A 433 -29.77 13.99 7.12
C GLY A 433 -29.27 15.27 6.43
N ASN A 434 -28.22 15.91 6.94
CA ASN A 434 -27.66 17.15 6.37
C ASN A 434 -26.29 16.89 5.72
N ASP A 435 -25.90 17.75 4.78
CA ASP A 435 -24.53 17.74 4.22
C ASP A 435 -23.64 18.73 5.02
N PRO A 436 -22.54 18.26 5.64
CA PRO A 436 -21.55 19.11 6.29
C PRO A 436 -21.06 20.28 5.42
N LYS A 437 -20.97 20.13 4.10
CA LYS A 437 -20.58 21.21 3.18
C LYS A 437 -21.57 22.37 3.23
N ASN A 438 -22.86 22.08 3.34
CA ASN A 438 -23.89 23.13 3.41
C ASN A 438 -23.91 23.82 4.77
N VAL A 439 -23.67 23.06 5.85
CA VAL A 439 -23.63 23.58 7.23
C VAL A 439 -22.40 24.47 7.45
N TYR A 440 -21.21 24.00 7.07
CA TYR A 440 -19.97 24.72 7.29
C TYR A 440 -19.74 25.83 6.24
N GLY A 441 -20.07 25.61 4.97
CA GLY A 441 -19.95 26.63 3.92
C GLY A 441 -20.78 27.89 4.17
N SER A 442 -21.93 27.75 4.86
CA SER A 442 -22.76 28.89 5.28
C SER A 442 -22.11 29.73 6.38
N SER A 443 -21.20 29.15 7.17
CA SER A 443 -20.53 29.84 8.28
C SER A 443 -19.35 30.73 7.83
N ASP A 444 -18.68 30.39 6.73
CA ASP A 444 -17.62 31.21 6.13
C ASP A 444 -18.18 32.44 5.39
N MET A 445 -19.39 32.36 4.81
CA MET A 445 -20.08 33.55 4.29
C MET A 445 -20.38 34.60 5.37
N LYS A 446 -20.72 34.16 6.60
CA LYS A 446 -20.94 35.09 7.73
C LYS A 446 -19.64 35.77 8.18
N LYS A 447 -18.52 35.04 8.25
CA LYS A 447 -17.20 35.63 8.56
C LYS A 447 -16.68 36.57 7.47
N GLY A 448 -17.00 36.30 6.20
CA GLY A 448 -16.70 37.20 5.08
C GLY A 448 -17.47 38.52 5.13
N GLN A 449 -18.75 38.49 5.51
CA GLN A 449 -19.56 39.70 5.70
C GLN A 449 -19.09 40.57 6.88
N ASP A 450 -18.64 39.95 7.98
CA ASP A 450 -18.12 40.69 9.12
C ASP A 450 -16.76 41.36 8.82
N LYS A 451 -15.88 40.68 8.06
CA LYS A 451 -14.62 41.30 7.58
C LYS A 451 -14.84 42.42 6.56
N HIS A 452 -15.87 42.33 5.71
CA HIS A 452 -16.19 43.39 4.75
C HIS A 452 -16.76 44.65 5.45
N LYS A 453 -17.53 44.47 6.53
CA LYS A 453 -17.98 45.59 7.37
C LYS A 453 -16.82 46.26 8.10
N GLU A 454 -15.83 45.49 8.53
CA GLU A 454 -14.64 46.03 9.20
C GLU A 454 -13.71 46.77 8.22
N SER A 455 -13.57 46.31 6.97
CA SER A 455 -12.80 47.01 5.93
C SER A 455 -13.49 48.30 5.45
N ASP A 456 -14.81 48.31 5.32
CA ASP A 456 -15.57 49.52 4.98
C ASP A 456 -15.49 50.56 6.11
N TRP A 457 -15.52 50.14 7.38
CA TRP A 457 -15.31 51.05 8.53
C TRP A 457 -13.91 51.68 8.53
N GLN A 458 -12.88 50.91 8.19
CA GLN A 458 -11.52 51.42 8.07
C GLN A 458 -11.35 52.35 6.86
N ARG A 459 -12.06 52.11 5.75
CA ARG A 459 -12.07 53.00 4.58
C ARG A 459 -12.71 54.35 4.91
N ILE A 460 -13.87 54.33 5.57
CA ILE A 460 -14.58 55.55 6.02
C ILE A 460 -13.70 56.38 6.97
N LYS A 461 -12.97 55.75 7.90
CA LYS A 461 -12.03 56.47 8.78
C LYS A 461 -10.89 57.15 8.01
N ARG A 462 -10.37 56.51 6.97
CA ARG A 462 -9.29 57.05 6.14
C ARG A 462 -9.77 58.25 5.32
N GLU A 463 -10.94 58.15 4.71
CA GLU A 463 -11.58 59.23 3.98
C GLU A 463 -11.90 60.43 4.89
N ASP A 464 -12.37 60.21 6.13
CA ASP A 464 -12.61 61.31 7.08
C ASP A 464 -11.31 62.01 7.50
N GLN A 465 -10.22 61.26 7.66
CA GLN A 465 -8.90 61.81 7.99
C GLN A 465 -8.33 62.64 6.83
N GLU A 466 -8.44 62.16 5.59
CA GLU A 466 -8.00 62.89 4.39
C GLU A 466 -8.81 64.17 4.17
N ASN A 467 -10.13 64.13 4.37
CA ASN A 467 -10.99 65.30 4.29
C ASN A 467 -10.64 66.37 5.33
N ARG A 468 -10.28 65.97 6.56
CA ARG A 468 -9.81 66.92 7.61
C ARG A 468 -8.50 67.58 7.22
N VAL A 469 -7.56 66.84 6.61
CA VAL A 469 -6.30 67.39 6.11
C VAL A 469 -6.56 68.37 4.97
N LEU A 470 -7.48 68.05 4.05
CA LEU A 470 -7.84 68.92 2.93
C LEU A 470 -8.45 70.24 3.42
N GLN A 471 -9.39 70.18 4.37
CA GLN A 471 -9.99 71.36 5.00
C GLN A 471 -8.95 72.23 5.71
N ARG A 472 -7.96 71.62 6.37
CA ARG A 472 -6.85 72.36 6.99
C ARG A 472 -6.01 73.10 5.94
N LYS A 473 -5.64 72.45 4.85
CA LYS A 473 -4.90 73.08 3.75
C LYS A 473 -5.69 74.23 3.12
N GLN A 474 -7.00 74.08 2.91
CA GLN A 474 -7.84 75.16 2.39
C GLN A 474 -7.88 76.37 3.32
N ARG A 475 -7.95 76.15 4.65
CA ARG A 475 -7.88 77.24 5.63
C ARG A 475 -6.53 77.95 5.61
N GLU A 476 -5.43 77.20 5.53
CA GLU A 476 -4.08 77.76 5.43
C GLU A 476 -3.92 78.60 4.15
N LEU A 477 -4.44 78.12 3.02
CA LEU A 477 -4.42 78.86 1.74
C LEU A 477 -5.23 80.16 1.82
N ALA A 478 -6.42 80.11 2.44
CA ALA A 478 -7.26 81.29 2.64
C ALA A 478 -6.58 82.34 3.53
N VAL A 479 -5.85 81.92 4.57
CA VAL A 479 -5.05 82.82 5.41
C VAL A 479 -3.91 83.44 4.62
N ALA A 480 -3.19 82.64 3.82
CA ALA A 480 -2.09 83.14 2.97
C ALA A 480 -2.58 84.19 1.96
N MET A 481 -3.71 83.94 1.29
CA MET A 481 -4.33 84.90 0.37
C MET A 481 -4.75 86.19 1.08
N LYS A 482 -5.31 86.09 2.30
CA LYS A 482 -5.66 87.27 3.10
C LYS A 482 -4.43 88.10 3.45
N TYR A 483 -3.32 87.47 3.82
CA TYR A 483 -2.04 88.15 4.07
C TYR A 483 -1.47 88.82 2.82
N GLN A 484 -1.52 88.16 1.67
CA GLN A 484 -1.06 88.73 0.40
C GLN A 484 -1.87 89.97 0.01
N ASN A 485 -3.19 89.92 0.15
CA ASN A 485 -4.08 91.05 -0.11
C ASN A 485 -3.80 92.23 0.84
N MET A 486 -3.56 91.96 2.14
CA MET A 486 -3.15 93.02 3.08
C MET A 486 -1.79 93.63 2.72
N ARG A 487 -0.84 92.83 2.24
CA ARG A 487 0.49 93.31 1.80
C ARG A 487 0.39 94.21 0.57
N LEU A 488 -0.45 93.84 -0.40
CA LEU A 488 -0.74 94.65 -1.58
C LEU A 488 -1.44 95.97 -1.20
N ALA A 489 -2.40 95.94 -0.28
CA ALA A 489 -3.07 97.14 0.22
C ALA A 489 -2.09 98.11 0.90
N ARG A 490 -1.16 97.61 1.74
CA ARG A 490 -0.10 98.44 2.36
C ARG A 490 0.86 99.04 1.33
N ARG A 491 1.26 98.29 0.31
CA ARG A 491 2.08 98.82 -0.80
C ARG A 491 1.36 99.92 -1.57
N GLY A 492 0.06 99.77 -1.81
CA GLY A 492 -0.77 100.80 -2.46
C GLY A 492 -0.93 102.08 -1.63
N GLN A 493 -0.93 101.98 -0.29
CA GLN A 493 -0.97 103.15 0.59
C GLN A 493 0.37 103.89 0.65
N LEU A 494 1.50 103.16 0.70
CA LEU A 494 2.84 103.77 0.68
C LEU A 494 3.14 104.47 -0.65
N ALA A 495 2.68 103.93 -1.78
CA ALA A 495 2.81 104.57 -3.09
C ALA A 495 1.94 105.84 -3.28
N LYS A 496 1.01 106.11 -2.36
CA LYS A 496 0.22 107.36 -2.33
C LYS A 496 0.75 108.41 -1.35
N SER A 497 1.75 108.05 -0.54
CA SER A 497 2.35 108.90 0.50
C SER A 497 3.79 109.34 0.19
N ALA A 498 4.34 108.85 -0.93
CA ALA A 498 5.54 109.36 -1.59
C ALA A 498 5.09 110.09 -2.87
#